data_AF-A0A1A2JLD8-F1
#
_entry.id   AF-A0A1A2JLD8-F1
#
_cell.length_a   1.000
_cell.length_b   1.000
_cell.length_c   1.000
_cell.angle_alpha   90.00
_cell.angle_beta   90.00
_cell.angle_gamma   90.00
#
_symmetry.space_group_name_H-M   'P 1'
#
loop_
_entity.id
_entity.type
_entity.pdbx_description
1 polymer ?
#
loop_
_entity_poly.entity_id
_entity_poly.type
_entity_poly.pdbx_seq_one_letter_code
_entity_poly.pdbx_strand_id
1 'polypeptide(L)'
;MSSPGTTKRRGRRQGRPVSRDAVLRAAKRQFAKHGYDKTTLRAIADDARVDPSMVLYLFGSKAALFRESMKLVLPSDLLTAEIAETDADLGCRVVRAYLGLWEQPDTSASMASMVQSATSNRDANDAFRGFLHDYLFTAVSGALGGGDEARLRAMLAATSLVGTAMLRYIMRVPPLSSLGVDEVVGLVGPTVHRFLTAPAEELGLNAASQTPRRRRNVR
;
A
#
# COMPACT_ATOMS: atom_id res chain seq x y z
N MET A 1 -52.87 -27.49 44.76
CA MET A 1 -52.79 -26.06 44.39
C MET A 1 -51.63 -25.89 43.41
N SER A 2 -51.80 -24.95 42.48
CA SER A 2 -51.28 -24.87 41.11
C SER A 2 -49.77 -24.59 40.92
N SER A 3 -49.25 -24.98 39.74
CA SER A 3 -48.00 -24.50 39.06
C SER A 3 -48.10 -23.01 38.64
N PRO A 4 -47.17 -22.36 37.86
CA PRO A 4 -45.88 -22.78 37.25
C PRO A 4 -44.74 -21.70 37.21
N GLY A 5 -43.55 -22.07 36.68
CA GLY A 5 -42.66 -21.23 35.85
C GLY A 5 -41.81 -20.15 36.54
N THR A 6 -40.50 -20.02 36.32
CA THR A 6 -39.95 -19.65 35.00
C THR A 6 -38.42 -19.76 34.98
N THR A 7 -37.91 -20.47 33.98
CA THR A 7 -36.51 -20.49 33.56
C THR A 7 -36.13 -19.11 32.99
N LYS A 8 -35.36 -18.30 33.72
CA LYS A 8 -34.91 -16.99 33.22
C LYS A 8 -33.54 -17.07 32.52
N ARG A 9 -33.61 -17.44 31.24
CA ARG A 9 -32.94 -16.83 30.08
C ARG A 9 -31.44 -16.48 30.20
N ARG A 10 -30.59 -17.34 29.61
CA ARG A 10 -29.27 -17.00 29.03
C ARG A 10 -29.38 -15.70 28.24
N GLY A 11 -28.52 -14.71 28.52
CA GLY A 11 -28.61 -13.43 27.82
C GLY A 11 -27.53 -12.40 28.11
N ARG A 12 -26.26 -12.74 27.90
CA ARG A 12 -25.32 -11.77 27.32
C ARG A 12 -24.24 -12.53 26.56
N ARG A 13 -24.52 -12.86 25.29
CA ARG A 13 -23.45 -12.92 24.29
C ARG A 13 -22.76 -11.57 24.39
N GLN A 14 -21.61 -11.51 25.06
CA GLN A 14 -20.65 -10.45 24.82
C GLN A 14 -20.32 -10.59 23.33
N GLY A 15 -20.99 -9.77 22.51
CA GLY A 15 -20.67 -9.68 21.10
C GLY A 15 -19.19 -9.41 21.01
N ARG A 16 -18.48 -10.30 20.32
CA ARG A 16 -17.06 -10.17 19.97
C ARG A 16 -16.84 -8.68 19.61
N PRO A 17 -15.87 -7.97 20.20
CA PRO A 17 -15.70 -6.56 19.96
C PRO A 17 -15.65 -6.35 18.46
N VAL A 18 -16.48 -5.43 17.96
CA VAL A 18 -16.45 -4.99 16.57
C VAL A 18 -15.00 -4.62 16.27
N SER A 19 -14.30 -5.48 15.53
CA SER A 19 -12.86 -5.33 15.43
C SER A 19 -12.56 -4.26 14.39
N ARG A 20 -11.62 -3.37 14.71
CA ARG A 20 -11.00 -2.43 13.76
C ARG A 20 -10.69 -3.12 12.41
N ASP A 21 -10.27 -4.38 12.47
CA ASP A 21 -10.00 -5.22 11.30
C ASP A 21 -11.22 -5.56 10.44
N ALA A 22 -12.42 -5.69 11.03
CA ALA A 22 -13.64 -5.91 10.27
C ALA A 22 -13.97 -4.68 9.40
N VAL A 23 -13.85 -3.49 9.99
CA VAL A 23 -14.04 -2.22 9.26
C VAL A 23 -12.94 -2.03 8.21
N LEU A 24 -11.68 -2.35 8.51
CA LEU A 24 -10.60 -2.25 7.52
C LEU A 24 -10.79 -3.20 6.32
N ARG A 25 -11.23 -4.44 6.57
CA ARG A 25 -11.51 -5.39 5.48
C ARG A 25 -12.71 -4.96 4.64
N ALA A 26 -13.77 -4.43 5.26
CA ALA A 26 -14.89 -3.84 4.53
C ALA A 26 -14.43 -2.63 3.70
N ALA A 27 -13.66 -1.73 4.29
CA ALA A 27 -13.09 -0.57 3.60
C ALA A 27 -12.24 -1.00 2.38
N LYS A 28 -11.31 -1.95 2.56
CA LYS A 28 -10.51 -2.51 1.45
C LYS A 28 -11.40 -2.98 0.30
N ARG A 29 -12.45 -3.76 0.58
CA ARG A 29 -13.38 -4.25 -0.46
C ARG A 29 -14.15 -3.12 -1.14
N GLN A 30 -14.71 -2.19 -0.36
CA GLN A 30 -15.50 -1.09 -0.89
C GLN A 30 -14.65 -0.17 -1.77
N PHE A 31 -13.45 0.21 -1.30
CA PHE A 31 -12.52 1.01 -2.08
C PHE A 31 -12.05 0.28 -3.34
N ALA A 32 -11.73 -1.01 -3.26
CA ALA A 32 -11.35 -1.81 -4.43
C ALA A 32 -12.46 -1.82 -5.50
N LYS A 33 -13.73 -1.93 -5.07
CA LYS A 33 -14.88 -2.04 -5.97
C LYS A 33 -15.33 -0.70 -6.56
N HIS A 34 -15.26 0.37 -5.78
CA HIS A 34 -15.92 1.63 -6.11
C HIS A 34 -14.96 2.82 -6.26
N GLY A 35 -13.69 2.67 -5.91
CA GLY A 35 -12.76 3.79 -5.82
C GLY A 35 -12.95 4.60 -4.55
N TYR A 36 -12.05 5.54 -4.30
CA TYR A 36 -12.16 6.44 -3.16
C TYR A 36 -13.44 7.28 -3.25
N ASP A 37 -13.70 7.96 -4.37
CA ASP A 37 -14.79 8.94 -4.50
C ASP A 37 -16.18 8.37 -4.22
N LYS A 38 -16.52 7.25 -4.87
CA LYS A 38 -17.86 6.66 -4.80
C LYS A 38 -18.10 5.85 -3.53
N THR A 39 -17.05 5.54 -2.76
CA THR A 39 -17.18 4.81 -1.50
C THR A 39 -17.65 5.73 -0.38
N THR A 40 -18.74 5.42 0.30
CA THR A 40 -19.22 6.19 1.46
C THR A 40 -18.88 5.48 2.77
N LEU A 41 -18.70 6.25 3.85
CA LEU A 41 -18.49 5.67 5.19
C LEU A 41 -19.69 4.83 5.64
N ARG A 42 -20.90 5.19 5.21
CA ARG A 42 -22.12 4.42 5.46
C ARG A 42 -22.07 3.05 4.76
N ALA A 43 -21.70 3.00 3.49
CA ALA A 43 -21.55 1.73 2.77
C ALA A 43 -20.50 0.81 3.41
N ILE A 44 -19.38 1.38 3.89
CA ILE A 44 -18.38 0.62 4.65
C ILE A 44 -18.95 0.11 5.98
N ALA A 45 -19.69 0.95 6.70
CA ALA A 45 -20.30 0.58 7.97
C ALA A 45 -21.32 -0.54 7.80
N ASP A 46 -22.16 -0.46 6.76
CA ASP A 46 -23.14 -1.47 6.40
C ASP A 46 -22.47 -2.82 6.07
N ASP A 47 -21.40 -2.81 5.25
CA ASP A 47 -20.61 -4.00 4.91
C ASP A 47 -19.89 -4.60 6.14
N ALA A 48 -19.39 -3.74 7.04
CA ALA A 48 -18.78 -4.15 8.31
C ALA A 48 -19.81 -4.57 9.38
N ARG A 49 -21.11 -4.30 9.17
CA ARG A 49 -22.21 -4.46 10.13
C ARG A 49 -21.98 -3.67 11.42
N VAL A 50 -21.61 -2.39 11.28
CA VAL A 50 -21.34 -1.45 12.37
C VAL A 50 -22.11 -0.15 12.17
N ASP A 51 -22.21 0.67 13.20
CA ASP A 51 -22.75 2.02 13.06
C ASP A 51 -21.74 2.95 12.33
N PRO A 52 -22.18 3.82 11.40
CA PRO A 52 -21.28 4.76 10.73
C PRO A 52 -20.46 5.66 11.66
N SER A 53 -21.00 6.05 12.82
CA SER A 53 -20.25 6.83 13.83
C SER A 53 -19.07 6.06 14.40
N MET A 54 -19.16 4.72 14.49
CA MET A 54 -18.05 3.87 14.94
C MET A 54 -16.89 3.90 13.95
N VAL A 55 -17.16 4.01 12.65
CA VAL A 55 -16.11 4.13 11.62
C VAL A 55 -15.33 5.44 11.80
N LEU A 56 -16.04 6.55 12.02
CA LEU A 56 -15.40 7.84 12.29
C LEU A 56 -14.65 7.84 13.63
N TYR A 57 -15.21 7.21 14.67
CA TYR A 57 -14.53 7.07 15.95
C TYR A 57 -13.22 6.29 15.85
N LEU A 58 -13.20 5.17 15.10
CA LEU A 58 -12.03 4.30 14.98
C LEU A 58 -10.92 4.86 14.07
N PHE A 59 -11.27 5.63 13.05
CA PHE A 59 -10.33 6.06 12.00
C PHE A 59 -10.22 7.57 11.82
N GLY A 60 -11.10 8.36 12.44
CA GLY A 60 -11.15 9.82 12.34
C GLY A 60 -11.77 10.32 11.03
N SER A 61 -11.28 9.85 9.88
CA SER A 61 -11.75 10.30 8.56
C SER A 61 -11.73 9.19 7.51
N LYS A 62 -12.44 9.42 6.40
CA LYS A 62 -12.40 8.54 5.22
C LYS A 62 -10.99 8.45 4.62
N ALA A 63 -10.26 9.56 4.56
CA ALA A 63 -8.87 9.60 4.09
C ALA A 63 -7.94 8.76 4.97
N ALA A 64 -8.08 8.86 6.30
CA ALA A 64 -7.30 8.05 7.24
C ALA A 64 -7.68 6.56 7.17
N LEU A 65 -8.96 6.23 7.03
CA LEU A 65 -9.41 4.85 6.79
C LEU A 65 -8.87 4.29 5.47
N PHE A 66 -8.90 5.08 4.40
CA PHE A 66 -8.31 4.71 3.11
C PHE A 66 -6.83 4.39 3.28
N ARG A 67 -6.06 5.29 3.91
CA ARG A 67 -4.64 5.09 4.26
C ARG A 67 -4.38 3.79 5.01
N GLU A 68 -5.15 3.52 6.06
CA GLU A 68 -5.00 2.29 6.82
C GLU A 68 -5.36 1.04 6.00
N SER A 69 -6.35 1.12 5.12
CA SER A 69 -6.73 0.01 4.24
C SER A 69 -5.64 -0.34 3.22
N MET A 70 -4.83 0.63 2.79
CA MET A 70 -3.71 0.40 1.86
C MET A 70 -2.64 -0.51 2.47
N LYS A 71 -2.45 -0.46 3.79
CA LYS A 71 -1.53 -1.35 4.52
C LYS A 71 -1.92 -2.82 4.43
N LEU A 72 -3.21 -3.13 4.16
CA LEU A 72 -3.70 -4.49 3.91
C LEU A 72 -3.56 -4.94 2.46
N VAL A 73 -3.21 -4.02 1.55
CA VAL A 73 -3.00 -4.30 0.12
C VAL A 73 -1.52 -4.44 -0.15
N LEU A 74 -0.72 -3.50 0.35
CA LEU A 74 0.72 -3.48 0.24
C LEU A 74 1.32 -3.38 1.64
N PRO A 75 1.42 -4.52 2.36
CA PRO A 75 2.02 -4.53 3.68
C PRO A 75 3.55 -4.37 3.53
N SER A 76 4.18 -3.63 4.45
CA SER A 76 5.60 -3.27 4.31
C SER A 76 6.53 -4.47 4.47
N ASP A 77 6.13 -5.45 5.27
CA ASP A 77 6.86 -6.70 5.54
C ASP A 77 7.11 -7.52 4.27
N LEU A 78 6.17 -7.49 3.31
CA LEU A 78 6.31 -8.12 2.00
C LEU A 78 7.60 -7.69 1.28
N LEU A 79 7.99 -6.42 1.37
CA LEU A 79 9.19 -5.90 0.72
C LEU A 79 10.40 -5.94 1.64
N THR A 80 10.23 -5.66 2.94
CA THR A 80 11.37 -5.65 3.87
C THR A 80 11.92 -7.05 4.13
N ALA A 81 11.09 -8.09 4.06
CA ALA A 81 11.55 -9.48 4.18
C ALA A 81 12.53 -9.84 3.06
N GLU A 82 12.25 -9.41 1.82
CA GLU A 82 13.12 -9.68 0.67
C GLU A 82 14.45 -8.92 0.75
N ILE A 83 14.40 -7.71 1.32
CA ILE A 83 15.56 -6.80 1.49
C ILE A 83 16.49 -7.24 2.61
N ALA A 84 16.03 -8.08 3.55
CA ALA A 84 16.86 -8.58 4.64
C ALA A 84 18.10 -9.34 4.13
N GLU A 85 18.00 -9.95 2.95
CA GLU A 85 19.10 -10.67 2.28
C GLU A 85 19.54 -9.93 1.01
N THR A 86 20.57 -9.10 1.13
CA THR A 86 21.14 -8.36 -0.01
C THR A 86 22.10 -9.25 -0.79
N ASP A 87 21.54 -10.13 -1.63
CA ASP A 87 22.26 -10.99 -2.58
C ASP A 87 22.01 -10.55 -4.03
N ALA A 88 22.59 -11.28 -4.99
CA ALA A 88 22.45 -11.00 -6.42
C ALA A 88 20.99 -11.04 -6.92
N ASP A 89 20.10 -11.77 -6.24
CA ASP A 89 18.72 -12.00 -6.66
C ASP A 89 17.71 -11.04 -6.02
N LEU A 90 18.15 -10.17 -5.10
CA LEU A 90 17.30 -9.21 -4.39
C LEU A 90 16.30 -8.49 -5.29
N GLY A 91 16.76 -7.91 -6.41
CA GLY A 91 15.88 -7.16 -7.31
C GLY A 91 14.80 -8.04 -7.94
N CYS A 92 15.15 -9.27 -8.34
CA CYS A 92 14.19 -10.24 -8.87
C CYS A 92 13.15 -10.63 -7.82
N ARG A 93 13.55 -10.86 -6.57
CA ARG A 93 12.62 -11.18 -5.47
C ARG A 93 11.67 -10.02 -5.17
N VAL A 94 12.18 -8.79 -5.05
CA VAL A 94 11.37 -7.59 -4.84
C VAL A 94 10.38 -7.37 -5.97
N VAL A 95 10.81 -7.50 -7.23
CA VAL A 95 9.91 -7.37 -8.40
C VAL A 95 8.85 -8.46 -8.37
N ARG A 96 9.22 -9.72 -8.11
CA ARG A 96 8.27 -10.84 -8.05
C ARG A 96 7.24 -10.64 -6.95
N ALA A 97 7.66 -10.25 -5.74
CA ALA A 97 6.77 -9.96 -4.62
C ALA A 97 5.78 -8.84 -4.97
N TYR A 98 6.26 -7.75 -5.60
CA TYR A 98 5.41 -6.65 -6.04
C TYR A 98 4.41 -7.05 -7.14
N LEU A 99 4.87 -7.75 -8.19
CA LEU A 99 4.00 -8.20 -9.27
C LEU A 99 2.97 -9.23 -8.78
N GLY A 100 3.31 -10.05 -7.78
CA GLY A 100 2.38 -10.99 -7.15
C GLY A 100 1.12 -10.31 -6.60
N LEU A 101 1.21 -9.06 -6.14
CA LEU A 101 0.04 -8.27 -5.71
C LEU A 101 -0.92 -7.92 -6.84
N TRP A 102 -0.42 -7.82 -8.07
CA TRP A 102 -1.22 -7.51 -9.25
C TRP A 102 -1.81 -8.76 -9.92
N GLU A 103 -1.22 -9.93 -9.67
CA GLU A 103 -1.66 -11.21 -10.25
C GLU A 103 -2.70 -11.92 -9.36
N GLN A 104 -2.81 -11.55 -8.09
CA GLN A 104 -3.84 -12.08 -7.19
C GLN A 104 -5.19 -11.38 -7.40
N PRO A 105 -6.30 -12.13 -7.58
CA PRO A 105 -7.64 -11.54 -7.77
C PRO A 105 -8.06 -10.59 -6.64
N ASP A 106 -7.72 -10.92 -5.38
CA ASP A 106 -8.14 -10.15 -4.21
C ASP A 106 -7.42 -8.79 -4.07
N THR A 107 -6.18 -8.68 -4.54
CA THR A 107 -5.36 -7.47 -4.40
C THR A 107 -5.28 -6.65 -5.68
N SER A 108 -5.38 -7.26 -6.86
CA SER A 108 -5.27 -6.57 -8.16
C SER A 108 -6.28 -5.43 -8.33
N ALA A 109 -7.56 -5.68 -8.05
CA ALA A 109 -8.60 -4.65 -8.10
C ALA A 109 -8.36 -3.54 -7.06
N SER A 110 -7.86 -3.91 -5.87
CA SER A 110 -7.50 -2.95 -4.82
C SER A 110 -6.36 -2.04 -5.28
N MET A 111 -5.32 -2.61 -5.90
CA MET A 111 -4.16 -1.89 -6.42
C MET A 111 -4.56 -0.92 -7.55
N ALA A 112 -5.31 -1.40 -8.53
CA ALA A 112 -5.79 -0.57 -9.65
C ALA A 112 -6.64 0.62 -9.15
N SER A 113 -7.60 0.34 -8.26
CA SER A 113 -8.46 1.36 -7.66
C SER A 113 -7.68 2.37 -6.82
N MET A 114 -6.68 1.91 -6.06
CA MET A 114 -5.80 2.77 -5.27
C MET A 114 -5.04 3.75 -6.15
N VAL A 115 -4.38 3.26 -7.21
CA VAL A 115 -3.62 4.10 -8.15
C VAL A 115 -4.53 5.10 -8.84
N GLN A 116 -5.70 4.66 -9.34
CA GLN A 116 -6.66 5.55 -9.99
C GLN A 116 -7.20 6.64 -9.05
N SER A 117 -7.50 6.27 -7.80
CA SER A 117 -7.96 7.23 -6.79
C SER A 117 -6.89 8.26 -6.46
N ALA A 118 -5.62 7.82 -6.34
CA ALA A 118 -4.50 8.69 -6.07
C ALA A 118 -4.22 9.70 -7.20
N THR A 119 -4.56 9.39 -8.45
CA THR A 119 -4.37 10.34 -9.58
C THR A 119 -5.56 11.26 -9.82
N SER A 120 -6.74 10.89 -9.32
CA SER A 120 -8.01 11.57 -9.69
C SER A 120 -8.62 12.38 -8.54
N ASN A 121 -8.25 12.12 -7.28
CA ASN A 121 -8.78 12.81 -6.11
C ASN A 121 -7.65 13.33 -5.20
N ARG A 122 -7.75 14.60 -4.76
CA ARG A 122 -6.74 15.25 -3.92
C ARG A 122 -6.60 14.61 -2.54
N ASP A 123 -7.70 14.35 -1.84
CA ASP A 123 -7.67 13.74 -0.49
C ASP A 123 -7.10 12.31 -0.54
N ALA A 124 -7.45 11.55 -1.57
CA ALA A 124 -6.90 10.22 -1.80
C ALA A 124 -5.41 10.28 -2.14
N ASN A 125 -5.00 11.27 -2.95
CA ASN A 125 -3.59 11.53 -3.25
C ASN A 125 -2.81 11.84 -1.97
N ASP A 126 -3.30 12.75 -1.14
CA ASP A 126 -2.64 13.13 0.12
C ASP A 126 -2.55 11.93 1.08
N ALA A 127 -3.62 11.13 1.19
CA ALA A 127 -3.61 9.89 1.96
C ALA A 127 -2.61 8.86 1.41
N PHE A 128 -2.52 8.71 0.09
CA PHE A 128 -1.58 7.82 -0.59
C PHE A 128 -0.12 8.28 -0.41
N ARG A 129 0.14 9.57 -0.53
CA ARG A 129 1.45 10.17 -0.26
C ARG A 129 1.88 9.93 1.18
N GLY A 130 0.99 10.13 2.15
CA GLY A 130 1.24 9.82 3.55
C GLY A 130 1.51 8.33 3.78
N PHE A 131 0.74 7.44 3.15
CA PHE A 131 1.01 5.99 3.19
C PHE A 131 2.41 5.65 2.66
N LEU A 132 2.77 6.15 1.48
CA LEU A 132 4.09 5.88 0.89
C LEU A 132 5.22 6.41 1.77
N HIS A 133 5.10 7.66 2.24
CA HIS A 133 6.17 8.32 3.00
C HIS A 133 6.31 7.77 4.42
N ASP A 134 5.22 7.72 5.18
CA ASP A 134 5.24 7.47 6.62
C ASP A 134 5.25 5.98 6.96
N TYR A 135 4.78 5.13 6.05
CA TYR A 135 4.69 3.69 6.27
C TYR A 135 5.65 2.93 5.35
N LEU A 136 5.44 2.97 4.03
CA LEU A 136 6.16 2.08 3.12
C LEU A 136 7.66 2.42 3.00
N PHE A 137 7.99 3.65 2.62
CA PHE A 137 9.38 4.05 2.42
C PHE A 137 10.15 4.19 3.73
N THR A 138 9.47 4.50 4.83
CA THR A 138 10.10 4.48 6.16
C THR A 138 10.52 3.05 6.55
N ALA A 139 9.67 2.05 6.32
CA ALA A 139 10.02 0.66 6.59
C ALA A 139 11.13 0.13 5.65
N VAL A 140 10.97 0.35 4.33
CA VAL A 140 11.94 -0.11 3.32
C VAL A 140 13.31 0.55 3.50
N SER A 141 13.36 1.87 3.73
CA SER A 141 14.63 2.54 4.00
C SER A 141 15.28 2.06 5.29
N GLY A 142 14.50 1.76 6.34
CA GLY A 142 15.00 1.17 7.57
C GLY A 142 15.66 -0.19 7.34
N ALA A 143 15.08 -1.04 6.49
CA ALA A 143 15.66 -2.32 6.09
C ALA A 143 16.95 -2.16 5.26
N LEU A 144 17.08 -1.06 4.51
CA LEU A 144 18.27 -0.72 3.70
C LEU A 144 19.38 0.00 4.51
N GLY A 145 19.29 0.06 5.84
CA GLY A 145 20.28 0.72 6.70
C GLY A 145 19.95 2.17 7.10
N GLY A 146 18.82 2.71 6.63
CA GLY A 146 18.28 3.99 7.05
C GLY A 146 18.88 5.22 6.35
N GLY A 147 18.32 6.39 6.67
CA GLY A 147 18.78 7.68 6.13
C GLY A 147 18.14 8.09 4.79
N ASP A 148 18.49 9.30 4.34
CA ASP A 148 17.90 9.91 3.15
C ASP A 148 18.33 9.21 1.85
N GLU A 149 19.56 8.67 1.80
CA GLU A 149 20.04 7.91 0.65
C GLU A 149 19.26 6.61 0.46
N ALA A 150 19.11 5.81 1.51
CA ALA A 150 18.31 4.58 1.49
C ALA A 150 16.85 4.85 1.09
N ARG A 151 16.28 5.96 1.57
CA ARG A 151 14.94 6.42 1.17
C ARG A 151 14.88 6.78 -0.31
N LEU A 152 15.89 7.46 -0.84
CA LEU A 152 15.96 7.81 -2.26
C LEU A 152 16.13 6.58 -3.15
N ARG A 153 16.97 5.62 -2.77
CA ARG A 153 17.11 4.32 -3.44
C ARG A 153 15.78 3.57 -3.51
N ALA A 154 15.05 3.51 -2.39
CA ALA A 154 13.72 2.90 -2.34
C ALA A 154 12.71 3.61 -3.27
N MET A 155 12.76 4.94 -3.34
CA MET A 155 11.91 5.71 -4.25
C MET A 155 12.26 5.45 -5.72
N LEU A 156 13.54 5.36 -6.09
CA LEU A 156 13.98 5.02 -7.45
C LEU A 156 13.57 3.60 -7.85
N ALA A 157 13.72 2.62 -6.96
CA ALA A 157 13.20 1.28 -7.19
C ALA A 157 11.68 1.30 -7.40
N ALA A 158 10.95 2.06 -6.57
CA ALA A 158 9.51 2.20 -6.69
C ALA A 158 9.06 2.86 -8.00
N THR A 159 9.81 3.81 -8.57
CA THR A 159 9.44 4.38 -9.89
C THR A 159 9.47 3.33 -10.99
N SER A 160 10.46 2.43 -10.99
CA SER A 160 10.54 1.31 -11.93
C SER A 160 9.39 0.32 -11.75
N LEU A 161 9.06 -0.03 -10.50
CA LEU A 161 7.94 -0.92 -10.19
C LEU A 161 6.58 -0.32 -10.60
N VAL A 162 6.32 0.93 -10.23
CA VAL A 162 5.07 1.63 -10.56
C VAL A 162 4.93 1.86 -12.06
N GLY A 163 6.01 2.25 -12.75
CA GLY A 163 6.02 2.39 -14.21
C GLY A 163 5.70 1.08 -14.93
N THR A 164 6.32 -0.01 -14.48
CA THR A 164 6.02 -1.37 -14.97
C THR A 164 4.55 -1.72 -14.76
N ALA A 165 4.00 -1.50 -13.56
CA ALA A 165 2.60 -1.80 -13.27
C ALA A 165 1.62 -0.94 -14.08
N MET A 166 1.92 0.34 -14.28
CA MET A 166 1.12 1.25 -15.11
C MET A 166 1.01 0.73 -16.54
N LEU A 167 2.14 0.41 -17.18
CA LEU A 167 2.15 -0.06 -18.56
C LEU A 167 1.58 -1.47 -18.70
N ARG A 168 1.89 -2.37 -17.75
CA ARG A 168 1.50 -3.77 -17.81
C ARG A 168 0.04 -4.03 -17.42
N TYR A 169 -0.43 -3.53 -16.28
CA TYR A 169 -1.72 -3.92 -15.70
C TYR A 169 -2.84 -2.90 -15.96
N ILE A 170 -2.51 -1.61 -15.92
CA ILE A 170 -3.49 -0.53 -16.03
C ILE A 170 -3.72 -0.17 -17.50
N MET A 171 -2.67 0.24 -18.21
CA MET A 171 -2.73 0.64 -19.62
C MET A 171 -2.66 -0.56 -20.58
N ARG A 172 -2.13 -1.69 -20.11
CA ARG A 172 -1.99 -2.96 -20.85
C ARG A 172 -1.29 -2.82 -22.20
N VAL A 173 -0.21 -2.05 -22.25
CA VAL A 173 0.55 -1.75 -23.47
C VAL A 173 1.42 -2.96 -23.91
N PRO A 174 1.20 -3.54 -25.09
CA PRO A 174 2.06 -4.61 -25.63
C PRO A 174 3.44 -4.08 -26.07
N PRO A 175 4.50 -4.92 -26.08
CA PRO A 175 4.50 -6.34 -25.72
C PRO A 175 4.56 -6.58 -24.20
N LEU A 176 4.84 -5.56 -23.39
CA LEU A 176 5.07 -5.70 -21.95
C LEU A 176 3.86 -6.33 -21.22
N SER A 177 2.64 -5.99 -21.63
CA SER A 177 1.41 -6.57 -21.06
C SER A 177 1.18 -8.04 -21.43
N SER A 178 1.87 -8.56 -22.44
CA SER A 178 1.69 -9.92 -22.96
C SER A 178 2.75 -10.90 -22.45
N LEU A 179 3.87 -10.41 -21.89
CA LEU A 179 4.93 -11.24 -21.34
C LEU A 179 4.47 -12.03 -20.10
N GLY A 180 5.07 -13.19 -19.86
CA GLY A 180 4.94 -13.90 -18.60
C GLY A 180 5.55 -13.11 -17.43
N VAL A 181 5.09 -13.38 -16.21
CA VAL A 181 5.58 -12.67 -15.02
C VAL A 181 7.09 -12.87 -14.84
N ASP A 182 7.59 -14.09 -15.00
CA ASP A 182 9.02 -14.38 -14.83
C ASP A 182 9.90 -13.70 -15.89
N GLU A 183 9.40 -13.51 -17.11
CA GLU A 183 10.10 -12.73 -18.13
C GLU A 183 10.22 -11.26 -17.72
N VAL A 184 9.13 -10.67 -17.21
CA VAL A 184 9.16 -9.29 -16.69
C VAL A 184 10.08 -9.19 -15.48
N VAL A 185 10.08 -10.17 -14.59
CA VAL A 185 11.02 -10.23 -13.45
C VAL A 185 12.46 -10.24 -13.94
N GLY A 186 12.79 -11.03 -14.97
CA GLY A 186 14.13 -11.06 -15.55
C GLY A 186 14.55 -9.73 -16.20
N LEU A 187 13.61 -9.02 -16.82
CA LEU A 187 13.87 -7.73 -17.48
C LEU A 187 13.99 -6.55 -16.49
N VAL A 188 13.14 -6.52 -15.46
CA VAL A 188 13.03 -5.39 -14.51
C VAL A 188 13.90 -5.61 -13.27
N GLY A 189 14.10 -6.86 -12.86
CA GLY A 189 14.87 -7.28 -11.68
C GLY A 189 16.24 -6.62 -11.58
N PRO A 190 17.09 -6.65 -12.64
CA PRO A 190 18.41 -6.02 -12.61
C PRO A 190 18.37 -4.50 -12.37
N THR A 191 17.37 -3.80 -12.92
CA THR A 191 17.18 -2.35 -12.72
C THR A 191 16.83 -2.04 -11.26
N VAL A 192 15.91 -2.83 -10.68
CA VAL A 192 15.52 -2.68 -9.28
C VAL A 192 16.68 -3.05 -8.36
N HIS A 193 17.40 -4.14 -8.64
CA HIS A 193 18.61 -4.53 -7.91
C HIS A 193 19.61 -3.37 -7.89
N ARG A 194 19.91 -2.81 -9.08
CA ARG A 194 20.82 -1.66 -9.24
C ARG A 194 20.43 -0.47 -8.36
N PHE A 195 19.16 -0.07 -8.35
CA PHE A 195 18.73 1.05 -7.50
C PHE A 195 18.90 0.77 -6.00
N LEU A 196 18.74 -0.48 -5.58
CA LEU A 196 18.85 -0.86 -4.17
C LEU A 196 20.30 -1.00 -3.72
N THR A 197 21.19 -1.56 -4.56
CA THR A 197 22.52 -2.04 -4.12
C THR A 197 23.70 -1.30 -4.74
N ALA A 198 23.55 -0.64 -5.90
CA ALA A 198 24.68 -0.05 -6.60
C ALA A 198 25.38 1.03 -5.75
N PRO A 199 26.69 1.26 -5.91
CA PRO A 199 27.37 2.38 -5.24
C PRO A 199 26.68 3.72 -5.51
N ALA A 200 26.68 4.62 -4.51
CA ALA A 200 25.99 5.90 -4.58
C ALA A 200 26.50 6.78 -5.75
N GLU A 201 27.78 6.66 -6.07
CA GLU A 201 28.46 7.31 -7.19
C GLU A 201 27.85 6.89 -8.52
N GLU A 202 27.57 5.59 -8.69
CA GLU A 202 27.02 5.02 -9.91
C GLU A 202 25.58 5.49 -10.18
N LEU A 203 24.85 5.79 -9.12
CA LEU A 203 23.51 6.36 -9.17
C LEU A 203 23.51 7.89 -9.25
N GLY A 204 24.68 8.54 -9.20
CA GLY A 204 24.83 10.00 -9.21
C GLY A 204 24.34 10.68 -7.92
N LEU A 205 24.18 9.93 -6.82
CA LEU A 205 23.61 10.45 -5.57
C LEU A 205 24.57 11.39 -4.83
N ASN A 206 25.88 11.17 -4.95
CA ASN A 206 26.90 12.02 -4.31
C ASN A 206 26.95 13.46 -4.86
N ALA A 207 26.50 13.67 -6.10
CA ALA A 207 26.42 15.00 -6.71
C ALA A 207 25.23 15.82 -6.18
N ALA A 208 24.14 15.16 -5.77
CA ALA A 208 22.94 15.83 -5.24
C ALA A 208 23.20 16.46 -3.86
N SER A 209 24.09 15.86 -3.06
CA SER A 209 24.51 16.34 -1.73
C SER A 209 25.37 17.61 -1.78
N GLN A 210 25.98 17.92 -2.93
CA GLN A 210 26.95 19.01 -3.08
C GLN A 210 26.36 20.30 -3.67
N THR A 211 25.11 20.30 -4.12
CA THR A 211 24.49 21.51 -4.66
C THR A 211 24.00 22.39 -3.50
N PRO A 212 24.54 23.60 -3.27
CA PRO A 212 24.09 24.45 -2.18
C PRO A 212 22.64 24.83 -2.45
N ARG A 213 21.72 24.49 -1.55
CA ARG A 213 20.35 25.02 -1.53
C ARG A 213 20.46 26.55 -1.47
N ARG A 214 20.38 27.23 -2.62
CA ARG A 214 20.32 28.70 -2.70
C ARG A 214 19.18 29.15 -1.79
N ARG A 215 19.54 29.80 -0.68
CA ARG A 215 18.59 30.52 0.17
C ARG A 215 17.84 31.51 -0.73
N ARG A 216 16.55 31.26 -0.97
CA ARG A 216 15.65 32.28 -1.50
C ARG A 216 15.53 33.35 -0.41
N ASN A 217 16.32 34.42 -0.56
CA ASN A 217 16.06 35.67 0.14
C ASN A 217 14.72 36.19 -0.37
N VAL A 218 13.71 36.12 0.49
CA VAL A 218 12.50 36.93 0.35
C VAL A 218 12.90 38.35 0.73
N ARG A 219 12.79 39.27 -0.22
CA ARG A 219 12.76 40.71 0.04
C ARG A 219 11.33 41.11 0.38
#